data_AF-A0A9R1VP24-F1
#
_entry.id   AF-A0A9R1VP24-F1
#
_cell.length_a   1.000
_cell.length_b   1.000
_cell.length_c   1.000
_cell.angle_alpha   90.00
_cell.angle_beta   90.00
_cell.angle_gamma   90.00
#
_symmetry.space_group_name_H-M   'P 1'
#
loop_
_entity.id
_entity.type
_entity.pdbx_description
1 polymer ?
#
loop_
_entity_poly.entity_id
_entity_poly.type
_entity_poly.pdbx_seq_one_letter_code
_entity_poly.pdbx_strand_id
1 'polypeptide(L)'
;MIGFKSFLEDFIKKDHLTVTYRDNDMRVTKGYGSIKCNFVVFNNISYVKGLQHNLTPISQLCDVGYEVLYNKREGKFVDQMNVTVLFAK
;
A
#
# COMPACT_ATOMS: atom_id res chain seq x y z
N MET A 1 -1.10 3.51 -0.29
CA MET A 1 -1.08 4.60 -1.29
C MET A 1 0.21 4.53 -2.08
N ILE A 2 0.19 4.84 -3.38
CA ILE A 2 1.37 4.69 -4.25
C ILE A 2 1.65 5.92 -5.11
N GLY A 3 2.93 6.20 -5.34
CA GLY A 3 3.42 7.35 -6.11
C GLY A 3 3.61 7.12 -7.60
N PHE A 4 3.60 5.86 -8.02
CA PHE A 4 3.81 5.48 -9.42
C PHE A 4 2.61 4.69 -9.93
N LYS A 5 1.97 5.23 -10.98
CA LYS A 5 0.81 4.60 -11.62
C LYS A 5 1.15 3.23 -12.22
N SER A 6 2.38 3.05 -12.69
CA SER A 6 2.85 1.81 -13.33
C SER A 6 2.82 0.58 -12.41
N PHE A 7 2.69 0.78 -11.10
CA PHE A 7 2.58 -0.31 -10.13
C PHE A 7 1.13 -0.80 -9.93
N LEU A 8 0.14 -0.12 -10.53
CA LEU A 8 -1.27 -0.48 -10.39
C LEU A 8 -1.77 -1.27 -11.59
N GLU A 9 -2.35 -2.43 -11.30
CA GLU A 9 -3.23 -3.18 -12.19
C GLU A 9 -4.66 -2.61 -12.12
N ASP A 10 -5.46 -2.84 -13.17
CA ASP A 10 -6.86 -2.44 -13.27
C ASP A 10 -7.13 -0.96 -12.89
N PHE A 11 -6.22 -0.07 -13.28
CA PHE A 11 -6.28 1.33 -12.85
C PHE A 11 -7.52 2.05 -13.40
N ILE A 12 -8.33 2.57 -12.48
CA ILE A 12 -9.46 3.44 -12.77
C ILE A 12 -9.08 4.87 -12.40
N LYS A 13 -9.05 5.75 -13.40
CA LYS A 13 -8.82 7.18 -13.18
C LYS A 13 -10.03 7.78 -12.48
N LYS A 14 -9.80 8.39 -11.32
CA LYS A 14 -10.85 9.04 -10.52
C LYS A 14 -10.23 10.06 -9.59
N ASP A 15 -10.52 11.34 -9.82
CA ASP A 15 -10.14 12.40 -8.92
C ASP A 15 -11.27 12.52 -7.89
N HIS A 16 -11.03 12.09 -6.64
CA HIS A 16 -12.11 11.98 -5.65
C HIS A 16 -11.72 12.32 -4.21
N LEU A 17 -10.49 12.04 -3.80
CA LEU A 17 -10.13 12.18 -2.39
C LEU A 17 -8.87 13.04 -2.23
N THR A 18 -9.02 14.15 -1.52
CA THR A 18 -7.89 14.90 -1.00
C THR A 18 -7.40 14.21 0.26
N VAL A 19 -6.15 13.80 0.26
CA VAL A 19 -5.48 13.18 1.40
C VAL A 19 -4.58 14.23 2.04
N THR A 20 -4.79 14.47 3.33
CA THR A 20 -3.93 15.33 4.14
C THR A 20 -2.86 14.47 4.80
N TYR A 21 -1.60 14.82 4.57
CA TYR A 21 -0.43 14.17 5.14
C TYR A 21 -0.12 14.75 6.52
N ARG A 22 0.78 14.08 7.26
CA ARG A 22 1.16 14.49 8.63
C ARG A 22 1.76 15.89 8.69
N ASP A 23 2.39 16.32 7.61
CA ASP A 23 2.99 17.65 7.43
C ASP A 23 1.98 18.72 6.95
N ASN A 24 0.68 18.40 6.95
CA ASN A 24 -0.41 19.22 6.39
C ASN A 24 -0.31 19.43 4.87
N ASP A 25 0.57 18.73 4.16
CA ASP A 25 0.53 18.71 2.70
C ASP A 25 -0.77 18.01 2.26
N MET A 26 -1.44 18.57 1.25
CA MET A 26 -2.72 18.06 0.76
C MET A 26 -2.55 17.64 -0.68
N ARG A 27 -2.83 16.37 -0.98
CA ARG A 27 -2.71 15.83 -2.34
C ARG A 27 -3.98 15.14 -2.77
N VAL A 28 -4.32 15.32 -4.04
CA VAL A 28 -5.50 14.70 -4.63
C VAL A 28 -5.11 13.35 -5.21
N THR A 29 -5.84 12.31 -4.81
CA THR A 29 -5.78 10.99 -5.45
C THR A 29 -6.23 11.10 -6.91
N LYS A 30 -5.50 10.45 -7.81
CA LYS A 30 -5.75 10.48 -9.26
C LYS A 30 -6.48 9.24 -9.78
N GLY A 31 -6.73 8.28 -8.90
CA GLY A 31 -7.41 7.03 -9.20
C GLY A 31 -7.02 5.94 -8.23
N TYR A 32 -7.50 4.75 -8.52
CA TYR A 32 -7.29 3.56 -7.72
C TYR A 32 -7.02 2.36 -8.63
N GLY A 33 -6.35 1.36 -8.11
CA GLY A 33 -6.14 0.08 -8.79
C GLY A 33 -5.79 -1.01 -7.79
N SER A 34 -5.34 -2.14 -8.30
CA SER A 34 -4.85 -3.26 -7.50
C SER A 34 -3.32 -3.37 -7.60
N ILE A 35 -2.69 -3.96 -6.57
CA ILE A 35 -1.28 -4.34 -6.61
C ILE A 35 -1.20 -5.81 -6.25
N LYS A 36 -0.63 -6.62 -7.13
CA LYS A 36 -0.30 -8.01 -6.82
C LYS A 36 1.15 -8.08 -6.34
N CYS A 37 1.34 -8.57 -5.11
CA CYS A 37 2.66 -8.80 -4.55
C CYS A 37 2.72 -10.24 -4.02
N ASN A 38 3.52 -11.08 -4.68
CA ASN A 38 3.59 -12.52 -4.43
C ASN A 38 2.18 -13.16 -4.44
N PHE A 39 1.74 -13.63 -3.26
CA PHE A 39 0.47 -14.31 -3.05
C PHE A 39 -0.65 -13.37 -2.55
N VAL A 40 -0.33 -12.09 -2.31
CA VAL A 40 -1.27 -11.11 -1.77
C VAL A 40 -1.70 -10.14 -2.86
N VAL A 41 -3.01 -9.90 -2.96
CA VAL A 41 -3.58 -8.88 -3.85
C VAL A 41 -4.13 -7.76 -2.98
N PHE A 42 -3.59 -6.56 -3.17
CA PHE A 42 -4.06 -5.34 -2.54
C PHE A 42 -5.04 -4.65 -3.45
N ASN A 43 -6.29 -4.55 -3.05
CA ASN A 43 -7.32 -3.88 -3.83
C ASN A 43 -7.52 -2.44 -3.36
N ASN A 44 -8.07 -1.62 -4.24
CA ASN A 44 -8.41 -0.21 -3.97
C ASN A 44 -7.22 0.63 -3.50
N ILE A 45 -6.02 0.35 -4.03
CA ILE A 45 -4.83 1.14 -3.73
C ILE A 45 -4.89 2.46 -4.49
N SER A 46 -4.89 3.55 -3.72
CA SER A 46 -4.95 4.89 -4.27
C SER A 46 -3.62 5.34 -4.86
N TYR A 47 -3.70 5.96 -6.05
CA TYR A 47 -2.60 6.61 -6.73
C TYR A 47 -2.57 8.10 -6.38
N VAL A 48 -1.43 8.59 -5.90
CA VAL A 48 -1.19 10.02 -5.63
C VAL A 48 0.06 10.44 -6.40
N LYS A 49 -0.10 11.33 -7.38
CA LYS A 49 1.03 11.81 -8.19
C LYS A 49 2.03 12.56 -7.30
N GLY A 50 3.32 12.23 -7.45
CA GLY A 50 4.42 12.89 -6.74
C GLY A 50 4.64 12.41 -5.31
N LEU A 51 3.94 11.36 -4.87
CA LEU A 51 4.17 10.75 -3.55
C LEU A 51 5.60 10.21 -3.47
N GLN A 52 6.37 10.72 -2.50
CA GLN A 52 7.79 10.39 -2.33
C GLN A 52 8.00 8.99 -1.71
N HIS A 53 7.10 8.58 -0.82
CA HIS A 53 7.15 7.28 -0.15
C HIS A 53 5.80 6.57 -0.26
N ASN A 54 5.83 5.33 -0.74
CA ASN A 54 4.63 4.50 -0.79
C ASN A 54 4.22 4.11 0.63
N LEU A 55 2.91 4.06 0.87
CA LEU A 55 2.37 3.57 2.12
C LEU A 55 1.89 2.13 1.93
N THR A 56 2.48 1.23 2.73
CA THR A 56 2.04 -0.16 2.84
C THR A 56 0.65 -0.23 3.45
N PRO A 57 -0.31 -0.93 2.83
CA PRO A 57 -1.67 -1.08 3.36
C PRO A 57 -1.70 -2.10 4.51
N ILE A 58 -1.10 -1.75 5.65
CA ILE A 58 -0.97 -2.63 6.82
C ILE A 58 -2.32 -3.17 7.27
N SER A 59 -3.37 -2.33 7.30
CA SER A 59 -4.70 -2.76 7.70
C SER A 59 -5.25 -3.88 6.84
N GLN A 60 -5.09 -3.80 5.51
CA GLN A 60 -5.55 -4.86 4.60
C GLN A 60 -4.79 -6.17 4.81
N LEU A 61 -3.54 -6.12 5.28
CA LEU A 61 -2.78 -7.33 5.61
C LEU A 61 -3.29 -7.98 6.89
N CYS A 62 -3.56 -7.16 7.90
CA CYS A 62 -4.13 -7.63 9.16
C CYS A 62 -5.54 -8.19 8.99
N ASP A 63 -6.36 -7.59 8.13
CA ASP A 63 -7.72 -8.05 7.83
C ASP A 63 -7.75 -9.47 7.22
N VAL A 64 -6.68 -9.86 6.53
CA VAL A 64 -6.51 -11.19 5.90
C VAL A 64 -5.80 -12.18 6.83
N GLY A 65 -5.46 -11.76 8.06
CA GLY A 65 -4.84 -12.61 9.08
C GLY A 65 -3.32 -12.71 9.00
N TYR A 66 -2.65 -11.79 8.31
CA TYR A 66 -1.19 -11.69 8.35
C TYR A 66 -0.72 -10.88 9.56
N GLU A 67 0.37 -11.35 10.17
CA GLU A 67 1.03 -10.64 11.27
C GLU A 67 2.15 -9.76 10.73
N VAL A 68 2.37 -8.62 11.39
CA VAL A 68 3.45 -7.68 11.06
C VAL A 68 4.57 -7.82 12.08
N LEU A 69 5.73 -8.28 11.63
CA LEU A 69 6.95 -8.34 12.44
C LEU A 69 7.91 -7.26 11.95
N TYR A 70 8.36 -6.36 12.82
CA TYR A 70 9.28 -5.30 12.42
C TYR A 70 10.40 -5.08 13.44
N ASN A 71 11.54 -4.63 12.93
CA ASN A 71 12.65 -4.13 13.72
C ASN A 71 13.13 -2.80 13.13
N LYS A 72 14.23 -2.24 13.66
CA LYS A 72 14.76 -0.94 13.19
C LYS A 72 15.19 -0.90 11.72
N ARG A 73 15.41 -2.06 11.08
CA ARG A 73 15.97 -2.18 9.72
C ARG A 73 14.96 -2.71 8.71
N GLU A 74 13.97 -3.49 9.13
CA GLU A 74 13.02 -4.10 8.22
C GLU A 74 11.68 -4.41 8.89
N GLY A 75 10.62 -4.42 8.08
CA GLY A 75 9.35 -5.05 8.39
C GLY A 75 9.12 -6.27 7.50
N LYS A 76 8.45 -7.28 8.02
CA LYS A 76 7.99 -8.44 7.26
C LYS A 76 6.57 -8.79 7.68
N PHE A 77 5.80 -9.24 6.71
CA PHE A 77 4.47 -9.79 6.93
C PHE A 77 4.58 -11.30 6.87
N VAL A 78 4.01 -11.98 7.86
CA VAL A 78 4.04 -13.44 7.97
C VAL A 78 2.63 -14.01 8.05
N ASP A 79 2.45 -15.23 7.54
CA ASP A 79 1.23 -15.99 7.76
C ASP A 79 1.20 -16.66 9.14
N GLN A 80 0.12 -17.38 9.42
CA GLN A 80 -0.07 -18.12 10.67
C GLN A 80 0.98 -19.22 10.92
N MET A 81 1.73 -19.62 9.89
CA MET A 81 2.82 -20.60 9.96
C MET A 81 4.20 -19.93 10.05
N ASN A 82 4.26 -18.62 10.27
CA ASN A 82 5.49 -17.81 10.27
C ASN A 82 6.24 -17.76 8.93
N VAL A 83 5.58 -18.09 7.82
CA VAL A 83 6.16 -17.95 6.48
C VAL A 83 6.07 -16.49 6.04
N THR A 84 7.20 -15.92 5.61
CA THR A 84 7.23 -14.52 5.15
C THR A 84 6.56 -14.38 3.79
N VAL A 85 5.50 -13.58 3.73
CA VAL A 85 4.75 -13.32 2.49
C VAL A 85 5.24 -12.05 1.79
N LEU A 86 5.66 -11.04 2.56
CA LEU A 86 6.07 -9.73 2.05
C LEU A 86 7.16 -9.09 2.92
N PHE A 87 8.07 -8.36 2.28
CA PHE A 87 9.07 -7.52 2.95
C PHE A 87 8.72 -6.03 2.77
N ALA A 88 8.83 -5.27 3.85
CA ALA A 88 8.79 -3.81 3.85
C ALA A 88 10.18 -3.28 4.22
N LYS A 89 10.77 -2.50 3.32
CA LYS A 89 12.04 -1.79 3.51
C LYS A 89 11.82 -0.30 3.48
#